data_AF-A0A833WP37-F1
#
_entry.id   AF-A0A833WP37-F1
#
_cell.length_a   1.000
_cell.length_b   1.000
_cell.length_c   1.000
_cell.angle_alpha   90.00
_cell.angle_beta   90.00
_cell.angle_gamma   90.00
#
_symmetry.space_group_name_H-M   'P 1'
#
loop_
_entity.id
_entity.type
_entity.pdbx_description
1 polymer ?
#
loop_
_entity_poly.entity_id
_entity_poly.type
_entity_poly.pdbx_seq_one_letter_code
_entity_poly.pdbx_strand_id
1 'polypeptide(L)' 'MKELLSAGYSVDDFAKKLDIADDLVGAQTSSGALQKFMHTDKYLQYATYLIFVSKANRKKRHTNIK' A
#
# COMPACT_ATOMS: atom_id res chain seq x y z
N MET A 1 -4.43 -4.52 -10.36
CA MET A 1 -4.36 -3.28 -9.54
C MET A 1 -5.46 -2.26 -9.86
N LYS A 2 -5.77 -1.96 -11.12
CA LYS A 2 -6.90 -1.08 -11.48
C LYS A 2 -8.25 -1.55 -10.92
N GLU A 3 -8.52 -2.84 -10.96
CA GLU A 3 -9.77 -3.42 -10.45
C GLU A 3 -9.89 -3.33 -8.92
N LEU A 4 -8.79 -3.46 -8.17
CA LEU A 4 -8.78 -3.30 -6.72
C LEU A 4 -9.15 -1.86 -6.32
N LEU A 5 -8.52 -0.86 -6.95
CA LEU A 5 -8.86 0.54 -6.70
C LEU A 5 -10.30 0.86 -7.13
N SER A 6 -10.77 0.28 -8.24
CA SER A 6 -12.15 0.46 -8.70
C SER A 6 -13.18 -0.23 -7.79
N ALA A 7 -12.78 -1.31 -7.11
CA ALA A 7 -13.57 -1.99 -6.09
C ALA A 7 -13.53 -1.28 -4.72
N GLY A 8 -12.82 -0.15 -4.61
CA GLY A 8 -12.74 0.61 -3.36
C GLY A 8 -11.77 0.04 -2.33
N TYR A 9 -10.88 -0.89 -2.71
CA TYR A 9 -9.89 -1.45 -1.78
C TYR A 9 -8.93 -0.35 -1.29
N SER A 10 -8.97 -0.09 0.02
CA SER A 10 -8.01 0.78 0.68
C SER A 10 -6.65 0.10 0.78
N VAL A 11 -5.61 0.89 1.06
CA VAL A 11 -4.25 0.39 1.24
C VAL A 11 -4.21 -0.61 2.42
N ASP A 12 -4.93 -0.33 3.50
CA ASP A 12 -5.11 -1.24 4.65
C ASP A 12 -5.76 -2.58 4.29
N ASP A 13 -6.82 -2.58 3.48
CA ASP A 13 -7.46 -3.82 3.03
C ASP A 13 -6.51 -4.67 2.18
N PHE A 14 -5.64 -4.03 1.40
CA PHE A 14 -4.61 -4.73 0.64
C PHE A 14 -3.52 -5.30 1.54
N ALA A 15 -3.11 -4.59 2.61
CA ALA A 15 -2.20 -5.14 3.62
C ALA A 15 -2.80 -6.36 4.34
N LYS A 16 -4.09 -6.33 4.67
CA LYS A 16 -4.80 -7.48 5.24
C LYS A 16 -4.87 -8.65 4.26
N LYS A 17 -5.16 -8.38 2.98
CA LYS A 17 -5.21 -9.42 1.92
C LYS A 17 -3.85 -10.11 1.71
N LEU A 18 -2.76 -9.36 1.83
CA LEU A 18 -1.40 -9.89 1.74
C LEU A 18 -0.92 -10.57 3.02
N ASP A 19 -1.73 -10.52 4.08
CA ASP A 19 -1.38 -11.05 5.40
C ASP A 19 -0.04 -10.46 5.88
N ILE A 20 0.06 -9.13 5.81
CA ILE A 20 1.23 -8.36 6.27
C ILE A 20 0.86 -7.26 7.26
N ALA A 21 -0.41 -7.13 7.63
CA ALA A 21 -0.87 -6.05 8.50
C ALA A 21 -0.13 -6.09 9.86
N ASP A 22 0.02 -7.29 10.44
CA ASP A 22 0.72 -7.49 11.70
C ASP A 22 2.23 -7.24 11.57
N ASP A 23 2.86 -7.80 10.52
CA ASP A 23 4.26 -7.55 10.19
C ASP A 23 4.57 -6.06 10.00
N LEU A 24 3.64 -5.31 9.41
CA LEU A 24 3.79 -3.89 9.14
C LEU A 24 3.67 -3.04 10.41
N VAL A 25 2.85 -3.46 11.38
CA VAL A 25 2.79 -2.86 12.73
C VAL A 25 4.05 -3.21 13.51
N GLY A 26 4.48 -4.47 13.49
CA GLY A 26 5.72 -4.93 14.13
C GLY A 26 6.94 -4.20 13.58
N ALA A 27 7.03 -4.04 12.25
CA ALA A 27 8.08 -3.31 11.56
C ALA A 27 8.18 -1.84 11.99
N GLN A 28 7.06 -1.17 12.28
CA GLN A 28 7.09 0.23 12.75
C GLN A 28 7.77 0.38 14.13
N THR A 29 7.75 -0.67 14.94
CA THR A 29 8.34 -0.64 16.29
C THR A 29 9.84 -0.98 16.30
N SER A 30 10.39 -1.51 15.20
CA SER A 30 11.80 -1.91 15.12
C SER A 30 12.41 -1.67 13.74
N SER A 31 13.39 -0.76 13.68
CA SER A 31 14.08 -0.40 12.43
C SER A 31 14.73 -1.60 11.72
N GLY A 32 15.19 -2.60 12.47
CA GLY A 32 15.75 -3.84 11.91
C GLY A 32 14.70 -4.77 11.32
N ALA A 33 13.52 -4.85 11.95
CA ALA A 33 12.39 -5.60 11.41
C ALA A 33 11.84 -4.93 10.15
N LEU A 34 11.78 -3.59 10.12
CA LEU A 34 11.39 -2.82 8.95
C LEU A 34 12.32 -3.09 7.75
N GLN A 35 13.63 -3.03 7.94
CA GLN A 35 14.56 -3.32 6.84
C GLN A 35 14.33 -4.71 6.25
N LYS A 36 14.23 -5.75 7.09
CA LYS A 36 13.97 -7.12 6.62
C LYS A 36 12.63 -7.23 5.89
N PHE A 37 11.59 -6.60 6.44
CA PHE A 37 10.26 -6.59 5.86
C PHE A 37 10.23 -5.90 4.49
N MET A 38 10.97 -4.79 4.33
CA MET A 38 11.08 -4.07 3.06
C MET A 38 11.70 -4.89 1.92
N HIS A 39 12.45 -5.94 2.24
CA HIS A 39 13.04 -6.86 1.25
C HIS A 39 12.13 -8.02 0.85
N THR A 40 10.92 -8.13 1.42
CA THR A 40 9.99 -9.20 1.08
C THR A 40 9.18 -8.88 -0.18
N ASP A 41 8.84 -9.91 -0.97
CA ASP A 41 7.94 -9.78 -2.12
C ASP A 41 6.58 -9.18 -1.75
N LYS A 42 6.06 -9.52 -0.56
CA LYS A 42 4.78 -9.01 -0.07
C LYS A 42 4.84 -7.49 0.14
N TYR A 43 5.92 -6.97 0.74
CA TYR A 43 6.10 -5.53 0.89
C TYR A 43 6.24 -4.84 -0.47
N LEU A 44 6.97 -5.43 -1.42
CA LEU A 44 7.10 -4.86 -2.76
C LEU A 44 5.74 -4.73 -3.47
N GLN A 45 4.88 -5.73 -3.35
CA GLN A 45 3.51 -5.68 -3.87
C GLN A 45 2.69 -4.58 -3.17
N TYR A 46 2.78 -4.49 -1.84
CA TYR A 46 2.11 -3.45 -1.05
C TYR A 46 2.57 -2.04 -1.41
N ALA A 47 3.88 -1.80 -1.48
CA ALA A 47 4.46 -0.51 -1.86
C ALA A 47 4.06 -0.11 -3.28
N THR A 48 4.03 -1.07 -4.21
CA THR A 48 3.57 -0.83 -5.59
C THR A 48 2.09 -0.41 -5.61
N TYR A 49 1.25 -1.09 -4.82
CA TYR A 49 -0.17 -0.73 -4.71
C TYR A 49 -0.35 0.65 -4.06
N LEU A 50 0.41 0.97 -3.02
CA LEU A 50 0.39 2.27 -2.34
C LEU A 50 0.76 3.41 -3.31
N ILE A 51 1.81 3.23 -4.12
CA ILE A 51 2.19 4.18 -5.17
C ILE A 51 1.08 4.32 -6.21
N PHE A 52 0.46 3.22 -6.61
CA PHE A 52 -0.65 3.21 -7.57
C PHE A 52 -1.86 4.00 -7.05
N VAL A 53 -2.29 3.74 -5.81
CA VAL A 53 -3.39 4.45 -5.13
C VAL A 53 -3.07 5.93 -4.97
N SER A 54 -1.85 6.27 -4.54
CA SER A 54 -1.38 7.66 -4.41
C SER A 54 -1.41 8.41 -5.75
N LYS A 55 -0.92 7.80 -6.83
CA LYS A 55 -0.99 8.36 -8.19
C LYS A 55 -2.44 8.55 -8.66
N ALA A 56 -3.32 7.59 -8.40
CA ALA A 56 -4.72 7.69 -8.79
C ALA A 56 -5.48 8.79 -8.03
N ASN A 57 -5.23 8.92 -6.72
CA ASN A 57 -5.78 10.01 -5.91
C ASN A 57 -5.26 11.39 -6.36
N ARG A 58 -3.97 11.49 -6.69
CA ARG A 58 -3.38 12.73 -7.24
C ARG A 58 -4.00 13.11 -8.59
N LYS A 59 -4.29 12.14 -9.44
CA LYS A 59 -4.97 12.37 -10.73
C LYS A 59 -6.40 12.87 -10.56
N LYS A 60 -7.16 12.32 -9.60
CA LYS A 60 -8.50 12.83 -9.23
C LYS A 60 -8.43 14.29 -8.73
N ARG A 61 -7.41 14.65 -7.95
CA ARG A 61 -7.25 16.03 -7.45
C ARG A 61 -6.95 17.04 -8.56
N HIS A 62 -6.29 16.62 -9.63
CA HIS A 62 -5.91 17.51 -10.73
C HIS A 62 -7.00 17.70 -11.80
N THR A 63 -8.06 16.87 -11.79
CA THR A 63 -9.19 16.96 -12.73
C THR A 63 -10.37 17.76 -12.19
N ASN A 64 -10.31 18.21 -10.94
CA ASN A 64 -11.37 18.97 -10.27
C ASN A 64 -10.99 20.44 -10.02
N ILE A 65 -10.11 20.97 -10.89
CA ILE A 65 -9.84 22.41 -10.99
C ILE A 65 -10.58 22.83 -12.26
N LYS A 66 -11.83 23.26 -12.09
CA LYS A 66 -12.67 23.85 -13.13
C LYS A 66 -13.14 25.21 -12.65
#